data_AF-A0A7S0N4P4-F1
#
_entry.id   AF-A0A7S0N4P4-F1
#
_cell.length_a   1.000
_cell.length_b   1.000
_cell.length_c   1.000
_cell.angle_alpha   90.00
_cell.angle_beta   90.00
_cell.angle_gamma   90.00
#
_symmetry.space_group_name_H-M   'P 1'
#
loop_
_entity.id
_entity.type
_entity.pdbx_description
1 polymer ?
#
loop_
_entity_poly.entity_id
_entity_poly.type
_entity_poly.pdbx_seq_one_letter_code
_entity_poly.pdbx_strand_id
1 'polypeptide(L)'
;RCGRAGRAGAAHTFVTDADLHLTPALVEVLQRNRQRVPRDLLDAAQKTKEAMARADKAAKVPTLEGGEDDLKEMQRLNRQKQMELQQKKNAGMGGGKRRGGRRR
;
A
#
# COMPACT_ATOMS: atom_id res chain seq x y z
N ARG A 1 22.70 27.34 10.52
CA ARG A 1 23.98 27.56 11.24
C ARG A 1 25.17 27.54 10.27
N CYS A 2 25.17 26.65 9.28
CA CYS A 2 26.01 26.74 8.08
C CYS A 2 25.46 27.76 7.05
N GLY A 3 26.33 28.25 6.16
CA GLY A 3 25.99 29.10 5.00
C GLY A 3 25.37 30.46 5.35
N ARG A 4 26.15 31.38 5.94
CA ARG A 4 25.68 32.72 6.35
C ARG A 4 26.37 33.83 5.54
N ALA A 5 25.69 34.97 5.43
CA ALA A 5 26.20 36.20 4.80
C ALA A 5 26.71 35.99 3.36
N GLY A 6 25.91 35.33 2.53
CA GLY A 6 26.23 35.07 1.12
C GLY A 6 27.31 34.02 0.88
N ARG A 7 27.85 33.38 1.94
CA ARG A 7 28.83 32.29 1.81
C ARG A 7 28.13 30.94 1.70
N ALA A 8 28.63 30.09 0.81
CA ALA A 8 28.21 28.70 0.72
C ALA A 8 28.55 27.94 2.01
N GLY A 9 27.72 26.96 2.36
CA GLY A 9 27.96 26.06 3.48
C GLY A 9 27.59 24.63 3.12
N ALA A 10 28.34 23.67 3.64
CA ALA A 10 28.04 22.24 3.51
C ALA A 10 27.48 21.71 4.84
N ALA A 11 26.58 20.74 4.75
CA ALA A 11 26.06 19.99 5.89
C ALA A 11 26.14 18.50 5.54
N HIS A 12 26.71 17.72 6.46
CA HIS A 12 26.78 16.27 6.36
C HIS A 12 25.89 15.67 7.42
N THR A 13 25.07 14.69 7.01
CA THR A 13 24.11 14.03 7.87
C THR A 13 24.32 12.52 7.76
N PHE A 14 24.50 11.86 8.89
CA PHE A 14 24.46 10.40 8.96
C PHE A 14 23.02 9.98 9.20
N VAL A 15 22.54 9.05 8.39
CA VAL A 15 21.20 8.48 8.54
C VAL A 15 21.39 7.05 9.03
N THR A 16 20.82 6.74 10.19
CA THR A 16 20.87 5.42 10.80
C THR A 16 19.50 4.73 10.71
N ASP A 17 19.45 3.45 11.10
CA ASP A 17 18.19 2.69 11.12
C ASP A 17 17.13 3.32 12.05
N ALA A 18 17.56 3.97 13.13
CA ALA A 18 16.68 4.68 14.03
C ALA A 18 15.96 5.86 13.34
N ASP A 19 16.60 6.46 12.32
CA ASP A 19 16.11 7.65 11.62
C ASP A 19 15.24 7.31 10.40
N LEU A 20 15.03 6.01 10.09
CA LEU A 20 14.30 5.58 8.90
C LEU A 20 12.90 6.17 8.80
N HIS A 21 12.23 6.37 9.94
CA HIS A 21 10.92 7.00 10.01
C HIS A 21 10.90 8.47 9.53
N LEU A 22 12.05 9.17 9.56
CA LEU A 22 12.19 10.56 9.12
C LEU A 22 12.57 10.68 7.63
N THR A 23 13.04 9.59 7.02
CA THR A 23 13.50 9.59 5.62
C THR A 23 12.48 10.13 4.61
N PRO A 24 11.16 9.88 4.73
CA PRO A 24 10.16 10.48 3.82
C PRO A 24 10.19 12.01 3.84
N ALA A 25 10.21 12.61 5.03
CA ALA A 25 10.22 14.05 5.21
C ALA A 25 11.55 14.67 4.77
N LEU A 26 12.67 13.99 5.05
CA LEU A 26 13.99 14.43 4.61
C LEU A 26 14.10 14.51 3.09
N VAL A 27 13.60 13.49 2.37
CA VAL A 27 13.57 13.48 0.90
C VAL A 27 12.78 14.67 0.35
N GLU A 28 11.61 14.96 0.92
CA GLU A 28 10.76 16.08 0.49
C GLU A 28 11.47 17.43 0.68
N VAL A 29 12.18 17.62 1.80
CA VAL A 29 12.98 18.82 2.05
C VAL A 29 14.12 18.95 1.04
N LEU A 30 14.85 17.86 0.75
CA LEU A 30 15.95 17.89 -0.22
C LEU A 30 15.44 18.23 -1.63
N GLN A 31 14.34 17.61 -2.07
CA GLN A 31 13.72 17.86 -3.37
C GLN A 31 13.22 19.31 -3.50
N ARG A 32 12.53 19.82 -2.47
CA ARG A 32 12.03 21.20 -2.44
C ARG A 32 13.15 22.23 -2.60
N ASN A 33 14.33 21.94 -2.04
CA ASN A 33 15.51 22.78 -2.14
C ASN A 33 16.42 22.45 -3.33
N ARG A 34 15.92 21.64 -4.28
CA ARG A 34 16.65 21.20 -5.49
C ARG A 34 18.01 20.57 -5.19
N GLN A 35 18.14 19.92 -4.03
CA GLN A 35 19.33 19.17 -3.66
C GLN A 35 19.30 17.78 -4.31
N ARG A 36 20.48 17.23 -4.58
CA ARG A 36 20.59 15.86 -5.10
C ARG A 36 20.20 14.88 -3.99
N VAL A 37 19.23 14.01 -4.27
CA VAL A 37 18.81 12.95 -3.33
C VAL A 37 19.56 11.66 -3.67
N PRO A 38 20.28 11.04 -2.72
CA PRO A 38 20.88 9.73 -2.91
C PRO A 38 19.82 8.66 -3.19
N ARG A 39 20.15 7.69 -4.07
CA ARG A 39 19.21 6.63 -4.45
C ARG A 39 18.81 5.76 -3.26
N ASP A 40 19.78 5.38 -2.43
CA ASP A 40 19.53 4.55 -1.24
C ASP A 40 18.56 5.22 -0.26
N LEU A 41 18.60 6.56 -0.17
CA LEU A 41 17.68 7.33 0.66
C LEU A 41 16.26 7.36 0.09
N LEU A 42 16.11 7.39 -1.24
CA LEU A 42 14.81 7.28 -1.90
C LEU A 42 14.18 5.90 -1.64
N ASP A 43 14.97 4.85 -1.79
CA ASP A 43 14.52 3.47 -1.58
C ASP A 43 14.10 3.27 -0.11
N ALA A 44 14.85 3.84 0.84
CA ALA A 44 14.49 3.84 2.27
C ALA A 44 13.18 4.61 2.52
N ALA A 45 13.04 5.82 1.98
CA ALA A 45 11.83 6.62 2.13
C ALA A 45 10.59 5.92 1.56
N GLN A 46 10.72 5.23 0.43
CA GLN A 46 9.62 4.50 -0.19
C GLN A 46 9.16 3.33 0.69
N LYS A 47 10.11 2.51 1.19
CA LYS A 47 9.81 1.42 2.13
C LYS A 47 9.12 1.93 3.39
N THR A 48 9.59 3.05 3.94
CA THR A 48 8.99 3.67 5.12
C THR A 48 7.58 4.19 4.84
N LYS A 49 7.34 4.85 3.70
CA LYS A 49 5.99 5.31 3.31
C LYS A 49 5.01 4.14 3.20
N GLU A 50 5.44 3.03 2.61
CA GLU A 50 4.62 1.82 2.52
C GLU A 50 4.32 1.21 3.90
N ALA A 51 5.32 1.15 4.78
CA ALA A 51 5.16 0.65 6.14
C ALA A 51 4.19 1.53 6.96
N MET A 52 4.33 2.85 6.88
CA MET A 52 3.43 3.81 7.54
C MET A 52 2.01 3.70 7.01
N ALA A 53 1.82 3.63 5.68
CA ALA A 53 0.49 3.47 5.09
C ALA A 53 -0.19 2.16 5.49
N ARG A 54 0.58 1.08 5.74
CA ARG A 54 0.05 -0.18 6.27
C ARG A 54 -0.33 -0.04 7.75
N ALA A 55 0.49 0.64 8.54
CA ALA A 55 0.20 0.89 9.96
C ALA A 55 -1.08 1.73 10.13
N ASP A 56 -1.24 2.80 9.35
CA ASP A 56 -2.44 3.63 9.37
C ASP A 56 -3.69 2.86 8.96
N LYS A 57 -3.59 1.97 7.95
CA LYS A 57 -4.70 1.10 7.56
C LYS A 57 -5.07 0.11 8.66
N ALA A 58 -4.09 -0.43 9.37
CA ALA A 58 -4.33 -1.31 10.51
C ALA A 58 -4.97 -0.56 11.69
N ALA A 59 -4.52 0.67 11.97
CA ALA A 59 -5.09 1.51 13.02
C ALA A 59 -6.51 2.00 12.69
N LYS A 60 -6.83 2.14 11.39
CA LYS A 60 -8.15 2.55 10.91
C LYS A 60 -9.12 1.39 10.72
N VAL A 61 -8.71 0.15 11.02
CA VAL A 61 -9.67 -0.96 11.15
C VAL A 61 -10.60 -0.59 12.30
N PRO A 62 -11.91 -0.38 12.04
CA PRO A 62 -12.84 -0.14 13.12
C PRO A 62 -12.75 -1.34 14.06
N THR A 63 -12.36 -1.10 15.31
CA THR A 63 -12.63 -2.03 16.39
C THR A 63 -14.11 -2.35 16.29
N LEU A 64 -14.42 -3.60 15.95
CA LEU A 64 -15.78 -4.09 15.88
C LEU A 64 -16.31 -4.12 17.32
N GLU A 65 -16.76 -2.96 17.80
CA GLU A 65 -17.69 -2.83 18.92
C GLU A 65 -19.13 -3.20 18.49
N GLY A 66 -19.26 -4.03 17.45
CA GLY A 66 -20.50 -4.71 17.11
C GLY A 66 -20.53 -6.01 17.89
N GLY A 67 -21.57 -6.21 18.69
CA GLY A 67 -21.77 -7.44 19.45
C GLY A 67 -21.72 -8.69 18.56
N GLU A 68 -21.58 -9.87 19.16
CA GLU A 68 -21.42 -11.15 18.46
C GLU A 68 -22.47 -11.43 17.36
N ASP A 69 -23.62 -10.74 17.41
CA ASP A 69 -24.70 -10.82 16.43
C ASP A 69 -24.38 -10.11 15.10
N ASP A 70 -23.73 -8.95 15.11
CA ASP A 70 -23.37 -8.20 13.89
C ASP A 70 -22.30 -8.94 13.07
N LEU A 71 -21.39 -9.63 13.76
CA LEU A 71 -20.35 -10.48 13.16
C LEU A 71 -20.95 -11.68 12.42
N LYS A 72 -21.97 -12.33 13.00
CA LYS A 72 -22.65 -13.48 12.37
C LYS A 72 -23.43 -13.06 11.13
N GLU A 73 -24.08 -11.91 11.17
CA GLU A 73 -24.87 -11.40 10.05
C GLU A 73 -23.96 -11.01 8.86
N MET A 74 -22.83 -10.38 9.16
CA MET A 74 -21.81 -10.04 8.16
C MET A 74 -21.20 -11.30 7.49
N GLN A 75 -20.97 -12.37 8.25
CA GLN A 75 -20.49 -13.65 7.71
C GLN A 75 -21.50 -14.30 6.74
N ARG A 76 -22.80 -14.23 7.06
CA ARG A 76 -23.86 -14.76 6.19
C ARG A 76 -23.93 -14.01 4.85
N LEU A 77 -23.84 -12.68 4.88
CA LEU A 77 -23.84 -11.85 3.67
C LEU A 77 -22.62 -12.14 2.78
N ASN A 78 -21.44 -12.29 3.36
CA ASN A 78 -20.24 -12.65 2.58
C ASN A 78 -20.34 -14.05 1.97
N ARG A 79 -20.92 -15.02 2.69
CA ARG A 79 -21.15 -16.38 2.18
C ARG A 79 -22.16 -16.39 1.03
N GLN A 80 -23.25 -15.63 1.13
CA GLN A 80 -24.22 -15.48 0.05
C GLN A 80 -23.60 -14.84 -1.20
N LYS A 81 -22.83 -13.76 -1.04
CA LYS A 81 -22.15 -13.12 -2.18
C LYS A 81 -21.19 -14.07 -2.90
N GLN A 82 -20.46 -14.91 -2.17
CA GLN A 82 -19.58 -15.91 -2.79
C GLN A 82 -20.37 -16.98 -3.56
N MET A 83 -21.50 -17.45 -3.00
CA MET A 83 -22.39 -18.39 -3.68
C MET A 83 -23.00 -17.78 -4.96
N GLU A 84 -23.43 -16.52 -4.92
CA GLU A 84 -23.98 -15.82 -6.08
C GLU A 84 -22.94 -15.62 -7.19
N LEU A 85 -21.70 -15.28 -6.81
CA LEU A 85 -20.57 -15.20 -7.74
C LEU A 85 -20.24 -16.54 -8.39
N GLN A 86 -20.31 -17.65 -7.63
CA GLN A 86 -20.13 -19.00 -8.18
C GLN A 86 -21.29 -19.39 -9.10
N GLN A 87 -22.53 -19.08 -8.74
CA GLN A 87 -23.69 -19.35 -9.60
C GLN A 87 -23.62 -18.56 -10.91
N LYS A 88 -23.25 -17.28 -10.86
CA LYS A 88 -23.02 -16.46 -12.06
C LYS A 88 -21.90 -17.01 -12.94
N LYS A 89 -20.80 -17.50 -12.35
CA LYS A 89 -19.71 -18.16 -13.11
C LYS A 89 -20.17 -19.47 -13.75
N ASN A 90 -20.92 -20.30 -13.02
CA ASN A 90 -21.42 -21.56 -13.53
C ASN A 90 -22.50 -21.37 -14.61
N ALA A 91 -23.36 -20.36 -14.46
CA ALA A 91 -24.34 -19.97 -15.49
C ALA A 91 -23.66 -19.40 -16.75
N GLY A 92 -22.52 -18.71 -16.60
CA GLY A 92 -21.73 -18.17 -17.71
C GLY A 92 -20.85 -19.19 -18.46
N MET A 93 -20.55 -20.35 -17.88
CA MET A 93 -19.69 -21.39 -18.51
C MET A 93 -20.45 -22.44 -19.33
N GLY A 94 -21.78 -22.34 -19.47
CA GLY A 94 -22.60 -23.27 -20.25
C GLY A 94 -22.56 -23.12 -21.79
N GLY A 95 -21.86 -22.12 -22.33
CA GLY A 95 -21.88 -21.78 -23.77
C GLY A 95 -20.64 -22.17 -24.58
N GLY A 96 -19.71 -22.94 -24.00
CA GLY A 96 -18.49 -23.38 -24.68
C GLY A 96 -18.78 -24.43 -25.74
N LYS A 97 -19.05 -23.98 -26.98
CA LYS A 97 -19.13 -24.77 -28.23
C LYS A 97 -18.27 -26.03 -28.15
N ARG A 98 -18.94 -27.18 -27.97
CA ARG A 98 -18.41 -28.49 -28.33
C ARG A 98 -18.05 -28.43 -29.81
N ARG A 99 -16.77 -28.19 -30.12
CA ARG A 99 -16.20 -28.45 -31.44
C ARG A 99 -16.20 -29.96 -31.64
N GLY A 100 -17.39 -30.47 -31.98
CA GLY A 100 -17.60 -31.77 -32.57
C GLY A 100 -16.73 -31.89 -33.82
N GLY A 101 -16.17 -33.07 -33.96
CA GLY A 101 -15.06 -33.33 -34.85
C GLY A 101 -15.32 -33.09 -36.31
N ARG A 102 -14.23 -33.10 -37.07
CA ARG A 102 -14.28 -33.42 -38.48
C ARG A 102 -13.12 -34.37 -38.79
N ARG A 103 -13.49 -35.65 -38.90
CA ARG A 103 -12.71 -36.70 -39.58
C ARG A 103 -12.51 -36.30 -41.04
N ARG A 104 -11.27 -36.32 -41.53
CA ARG A 104 -10.77 -37.16 -42.64
C ARG A 104 -9.36 -36.72 -42.99
#